data_AF-A0AA51MYE0-F1
#
_entry.id   AF-A0AA51MYE0-F1
#
_cell.length_a   1.000
_cell.length_b   1.000
_cell.length_c   1.000
_cell.angle_alpha   90.00
_cell.angle_beta   90.00
_cell.angle_gamma   90.00
#
_symmetry.space_group_name_H-M   'P 1'
#
loop_
_entity.id
_entity.type
_entity.pdbx_description
1 polymer ?
#
loop_
_entity_poly.entity_id
_entity_poly.type
_entity_poly.pdbx_seq_one_letter_code
_entity_poly.pdbx_strand_id
1 'polypeptide(L)'
;MLKWFNEKMKKRKGFTLVELVVVIAILGILAGIAVPKLSGSRNSAKVSAHNANVRILKSTATMYLADYPDAHDSTNDTEITAEENFKKYFDKEETPKTFDNKEFKVSITKEGDIKVEPGEVGIKDGEIKVVEEVKED
;
A
#
# COMPACT_ATOMS: atom_id res chain seq x y z
N MET A 1 14.58 61.48 37.53
CA MET A 1 13.66 60.33 37.40
C MET A 1 13.88 59.70 36.02
N LEU A 2 14.80 58.73 35.87
CA LEU A 2 14.94 57.79 34.73
C LEU A 2 16.24 56.93 34.85
N LYS A 3 16.49 56.31 36.02
CA LYS A 3 17.66 55.42 36.23
C LYS A 3 17.35 53.93 36.08
N TRP A 4 16.20 53.57 35.49
CA TRP A 4 15.68 52.19 35.55
C TRP A 4 15.72 51.40 34.24
N PHE A 5 16.19 51.99 33.13
CA PHE A 5 16.24 51.29 31.84
C PHE A 5 17.55 50.52 31.58
N ASN A 6 18.58 50.63 32.44
CA ASN A 6 19.93 50.13 32.14
C ASN A 6 20.35 48.84 32.89
N GLU A 7 19.41 48.06 33.43
CA GLU A 7 19.71 46.91 34.32
C GLU A 7 19.26 45.54 33.78
N LYS A 8 18.97 45.39 32.48
CA LYS A 8 18.60 44.09 31.89
C LYS A 8 19.30 43.72 30.58
N MET A 9 20.58 44.04 30.45
CA MET A 9 21.47 43.23 29.61
C MET A 9 21.78 41.90 30.33
N LYS A 10 20.72 41.10 30.58
CA LYS A 10 20.87 39.72 31.04
C LYS A 10 21.72 39.01 29.99
N LYS A 11 22.85 38.43 30.42
CA LYS A 11 23.72 37.57 29.60
C LYS A 11 22.83 36.50 28.95
N ARG A 12 22.42 36.72 27.70
CA ARG A 12 21.75 35.69 26.90
C ARG A 12 22.81 34.65 26.61
N LYS A 13 22.73 33.49 27.28
CA LYS A 13 23.52 32.33 26.90
C LYS A 13 23.09 31.95 25.49
N GLY A 14 23.93 32.26 24.50
CA GLY A 14 23.72 31.83 23.12
C GLY A 14 23.99 30.34 23.01
N PHE A 15 23.30 29.68 22.08
CA PHE A 15 23.58 28.30 21.69
C PHE A 15 24.97 28.25 21.05
N THR A 16 25.79 27.28 21.44
CA THR A 16 27.12 27.12 20.83
C THR A 16 27.01 26.42 19.48
N LEU A 17 27.90 26.73 18.54
CA LEU A 17 27.96 26.01 17.27
C LEU A 17 28.23 24.51 17.49
N VAL A 18 29.01 24.17 18.52
CA VAL A 18 29.33 22.78 18.88
C VAL A 18 28.07 22.01 19.28
N GLU A 19 27.18 22.60 20.08
CA GLU A 19 25.89 21.98 20.44
C GLU A 19 25.05 21.70 19.19
N LEU A 20 25.01 22.63 18.22
CA LEU A 20 24.27 22.42 16.98
C LEU A 20 24.86 21.28 16.14
N VAL A 21 26.19 21.24 16.01
CA VAL A 21 26.90 20.24 15.21
C VAL A 21 26.70 18.82 15.77
N VAL A 22 26.76 18.65 17.09
CA VAL A 22 26.54 17.33 17.71
C VAL A 22 25.09 16.87 17.50
N VAL A 23 24.11 17.79 17.59
CA VAL A 23 22.69 17.44 17.37
C VAL A 23 22.44 16.96 15.95
N ILE A 24 22.90 17.69 14.94
CA ILE A 24 22.71 17.27 13.54
C ILE A 24 23.49 15.99 13.20
N ALA A 25 24.64 15.76 13.85
CA ALA A 25 25.39 14.52 13.70
C ALA A 25 24.60 13.31 14.21
N ILE A 26 23.99 13.41 15.41
CA ILE A 26 23.14 12.35 15.96
C ILE A 26 21.89 12.15 15.10
N LEU A 27 21.23 13.23 14.67
CA LEU A 27 20.08 13.15 13.76
C LEU A 27 20.43 12.49 12.42
N GLY A 28 21.63 12.75 11.88
CA GLY A 28 22.11 12.13 10.65
C GLY A 28 22.27 10.61 10.79
N ILE A 29 22.85 10.14 11.91
CA ILE A 29 22.99 8.70 12.19
C ILE A 29 21.62 8.04 12.33
N LEU A 30 20.71 8.64 13.09
CA LEU A 30 19.36 8.11 13.28
C LEU A 30 18.58 8.06 11.96
N ALA A 31 18.68 9.10 11.13
CA ALA A 31 18.04 9.15 9.81
C ALA A 31 18.58 8.05 8.89
N GLY A 32 19.89 7.81 8.89
CA GLY A 32 20.53 6.76 8.08
C GLY A 32 20.00 5.35 8.35
N ILE A 33 19.68 5.03 9.61
CA ILE A 33 19.10 3.73 9.99
C ILE A 33 17.57 3.70 9.76
N ALA A 34 16.89 4.82 10.01
CA ALA A 34 15.43 4.89 9.96
C ALA A 34 14.86 4.77 8.53
N VAL A 35 15.49 5.42 7.54
CA VAL A 35 14.99 5.46 6.15
C VAL A 35 14.86 4.07 5.50
N PRO A 36 15.91 3.21 5.46
CA PRO A 36 15.80 1.90 4.82
C PRO A 36 14.80 0.98 5.53
N LYS A 37 14.76 1.02 6.87
CA LYS A 37 13.81 0.25 7.68
C LYS A 37 12.35 0.63 7.39
N LEU A 38 12.09 1.93 7.29
CA LEU A 38 10.74 2.44 7.00
C LEU A 38 10.29 2.09 5.57
N SER A 39 11.20 2.12 4.60
CA SER A 39 10.90 1.76 3.21
C SER A 39 10.43 0.31 3.09
N GLY A 40 11.18 -0.65 3.66
CA GLY A 40 10.80 -2.07 3.63
C GLY A 40 9.48 -2.37 4.34
N SER A 41 9.24 -1.73 5.49
CA SER A 41 7.98 -1.89 6.24
C SER A 41 6.77 -1.36 5.46
N ARG A 42 6.92 -0.24 4.73
CA ARG A 42 5.86 0.32 3.88
C ARG A 42 5.55 -0.59 2.70
N ASN A 43 6.57 -1.12 2.03
CA ASN A 43 6.37 -2.06 0.92
C ASN A 43 5.68 -3.35 1.38
N SER A 44 6.05 -3.86 2.55
CA SER A 44 5.41 -5.06 3.15
C SER A 44 3.93 -4.82 3.46
N ALA A 45 3.59 -3.65 4.01
CA ALA A 45 2.21 -3.28 4.27
C ALA A 45 1.39 -3.15 2.97
N LYS A 46 1.97 -2.54 1.92
CA LYS A 46 1.34 -2.44 0.59
C LYS A 46 1.06 -3.82 0.00
N VAL A 47 2.03 -4.72 0.04
CA VAL A 47 1.90 -6.10 -0.46
C VAL A 47 0.83 -6.87 0.31
N SER A 48 0.83 -6.77 1.64
CA SER A 48 -0.18 -7.44 2.47
C SER A 48 -1.60 -6.93 2.17
N ALA A 49 -1.78 -5.61 2.03
CA ALA A 49 -3.07 -5.03 1.67
C ALA A 49 -3.51 -5.44 0.25
N HIS A 50 -2.59 -5.41 -0.71
CA HIS A 50 -2.86 -5.83 -2.09
C HIS A 50 -3.31 -7.29 -2.17
N ASN A 51 -2.57 -8.20 -1.54
CA ASN A 51 -2.89 -9.63 -1.56
C ASN A 51 -4.20 -9.93 -0.82
N ALA A 52 -4.49 -9.20 0.27
CA ALA A 52 -5.79 -9.28 0.92
C ALA A 52 -6.92 -8.87 -0.04
N ASN A 53 -6.74 -7.77 -0.79
CA ASN A 53 -7.72 -7.31 -1.78
C ASN A 53 -7.94 -8.35 -2.89
N VAL A 54 -6.87 -8.96 -3.42
CA VAL A 54 -6.97 -10.04 -4.42
C VAL A 54 -7.83 -11.20 -3.90
N ARG A 55 -7.61 -11.62 -2.65
CA ARG A 55 -8.37 -12.72 -2.02
C ARG A 55 -9.83 -12.37 -1.81
N ILE A 56 -10.12 -11.14 -1.38
CA ILE A 56 -11.49 -10.67 -1.21
C ILE A 56 -12.21 -10.65 -2.55
N LEU A 57 -11.56 -10.15 -3.61
CA LEU A 57 -12.12 -10.15 -4.97
C LEU A 57 -12.37 -11.56 -5.50
N LYS A 58 -11.43 -12.50 -5.30
CA LYS A 58 -11.63 -13.91 -5.66
C LYS A 58 -12.85 -14.50 -4.94
N SER A 59 -12.91 -14.35 -3.62
CA SER A 59 -14.04 -14.82 -2.82
C SER A 59 -15.36 -14.22 -3.28
N THR A 60 -15.36 -12.93 -3.61
CA THR A 60 -16.56 -12.23 -4.08
C THR A 60 -17.02 -12.73 -5.43
N ALA A 61 -16.10 -12.93 -6.37
CA ALA A 61 -16.41 -13.52 -7.66
C ALA A 61 -16.89 -14.97 -7.54
N THR A 62 -16.41 -15.73 -6.56
CA THR A 62 -16.95 -17.08 -6.27
C THR A 62 -18.39 -17.01 -5.79
N MET A 63 -18.72 -16.05 -4.91
CA MET A 63 -20.10 -15.82 -4.48
C MET A 63 -20.99 -15.38 -5.64
N TYR A 64 -20.48 -14.50 -6.51
CA TYR A 64 -21.18 -14.09 -7.71
C TYR A 64 -21.48 -15.28 -8.64
N LEU A 65 -20.49 -16.14 -8.89
CA LEU A 65 -20.68 -17.33 -9.72
C LEU A 65 -21.66 -18.33 -9.09
N ALA A 66 -21.73 -18.41 -7.76
CA ALA A 66 -22.73 -19.23 -7.07
C ALA A 66 -24.16 -18.72 -7.27
N ASP A 67 -24.36 -17.39 -7.28
CA ASP A 67 -25.65 -16.76 -7.56
C ASP A 67 -26.01 -16.79 -9.07
N TYR A 68 -24.99 -16.78 -9.94
CA TYR A 68 -25.12 -16.72 -11.40
C TYR A 68 -24.26 -17.79 -12.10
N PRO A 69 -24.66 -19.08 -12.07
CA PRO A 69 -23.85 -20.17 -12.62
C PRO A 69 -23.54 -20.04 -14.12
N ASP A 70 -24.46 -19.44 -14.87
CA ASP A 70 -24.34 -19.27 -16.33
C ASP A 70 -23.36 -18.15 -16.72
N ALA A 71 -22.90 -17.33 -15.77
CA ALA A 71 -21.94 -16.23 -16.02
C ALA A 71 -20.59 -16.72 -16.60
N HIS A 72 -20.37 -18.01 -16.49
CA HIS A 72 -19.18 -18.73 -16.89
C HIS A 72 -19.33 -19.40 -18.28
N ASP A 73 -20.56 -19.62 -18.76
CA ASP A 73 -20.86 -20.44 -19.94
C ASP A 73 -20.69 -19.68 -21.29
N SER A 74 -19.99 -18.55 -21.25
CA SER A 74 -19.79 -17.67 -22.41
C SER A 74 -18.71 -18.22 -23.35
N THR A 75 -18.87 -17.97 -24.66
CA THR A 75 -17.92 -18.39 -25.68
C THR A 75 -16.55 -17.71 -25.58
N ASN A 76 -16.33 -16.80 -24.63
CA ASN A 76 -15.04 -16.17 -24.27
C ASN A 76 -14.96 -15.98 -22.75
N ASP A 77 -13.73 -15.82 -22.22
CA ASP A 77 -13.52 -15.40 -20.82
C ASP A 77 -14.29 -14.10 -20.56
N THR A 78 -15.13 -14.12 -19.53
CA THR A 78 -15.99 -12.96 -19.21
C THR A 78 -15.22 -12.05 -18.26
N GLU A 79 -14.79 -10.89 -18.77
CA GLU A 79 -14.28 -9.82 -17.92
C GLU A 79 -15.45 -9.19 -17.14
N ILE A 80 -15.39 -9.26 -15.82
CA ILE A 80 -16.34 -8.65 -14.91
C ILE A 80 -15.67 -7.45 -14.27
N THR A 81 -16.18 -6.26 -14.58
CA THR A 81 -15.79 -5.06 -13.84
C THR A 81 -16.33 -5.18 -12.42
N ALA A 82 -15.42 -5.19 -11.44
CA ALA A 82 -15.75 -5.39 -10.04
C ALA A 82 -16.67 -4.30 -9.47
N GLU A 83 -16.65 -3.09 -10.05
CA GLU A 83 -17.30 -1.90 -9.50
C GLU A 83 -18.83 -1.92 -9.57
N GLU A 84 -19.40 -2.61 -10.55
CA GLU A 84 -20.86 -2.63 -10.74
C GLU A 84 -21.47 -3.94 -10.23
N ASN A 85 -20.84 -5.07 -10.54
CA ASN A 85 -21.39 -6.40 -10.26
C ASN A 85 -21.15 -6.87 -8.83
N PHE A 86 -20.12 -6.33 -8.15
CA PHE A 86 -19.77 -6.77 -6.79
C PHE A 86 -20.29 -5.88 -5.67
N LYS A 87 -20.96 -4.76 -5.99
CA LYS A 87 -21.56 -3.85 -4.97
C LYS A 87 -22.49 -4.57 -3.99
N LYS A 88 -23.19 -5.63 -4.43
CA LYS A 88 -24.05 -6.44 -3.57
C LYS A 88 -23.29 -7.26 -2.51
N TYR A 89 -22.01 -7.54 -2.76
CA TYR A 89 -21.17 -8.42 -1.94
C TYR A 89 -20.07 -7.66 -1.18
N PHE A 90 -19.96 -6.34 -1.39
CA PHE A 90 -19.05 -5.46 -0.66
C PHE A 90 -19.83 -4.43 0.14
N ASP A 91 -19.64 -4.40 1.45
CA ASP A 91 -20.17 -3.35 2.33
C ASP A 91 -19.47 -1.98 2.15
N LYS A 92 -18.47 -1.89 1.29
CA LYS A 92 -17.71 -0.66 1.05
C LYS A 92 -18.23 0.06 -0.20
N GLU A 93 -18.29 1.38 -0.09
CA GLU A 93 -18.76 2.29 -1.14
C GLU A 93 -17.84 2.29 -2.38
N GLU A 94 -16.56 1.91 -2.19
CA GLU A 94 -15.57 1.75 -3.26
C GLU A 94 -14.96 0.34 -3.27
N THR A 95 -14.65 -0.15 -4.46
CA THR A 95 -13.86 -1.36 -4.68
C THR A 95 -12.43 -1.18 -4.17
N PRO A 96 -11.80 -2.26 -3.66
CA PRO A 96 -10.41 -2.20 -3.29
C PRO A 96 -9.53 -1.89 -4.51
N LYS A 97 -8.56 -0.99 -4.32
CA LYS A 97 -7.59 -0.61 -5.36
C LYS A 97 -6.27 -1.34 -5.16
N THR A 98 -5.51 -1.47 -6.24
CA THR A 98 -4.14 -1.99 -6.22
C THR A 98 -3.21 -1.03 -5.47
N PHE A 99 -1.99 -1.49 -5.13
CA PHE A 99 -0.99 -0.65 -4.45
C PHE A 99 -0.57 0.61 -5.24
N ASP A 100 -0.81 0.61 -6.56
CA ASP A 100 -0.57 1.72 -7.49
C ASP A 100 -1.84 2.54 -7.79
N ASN A 101 -2.89 2.37 -6.98
CA ASN A 101 -4.17 3.07 -7.14
C ASN A 101 -4.88 2.80 -8.49
N LYS A 102 -4.58 1.66 -9.12
CA LYS A 102 -5.30 1.14 -10.29
C LYS A 102 -6.40 0.17 -9.86
N GLU A 103 -7.39 -0.03 -10.72
CA GLU A 103 -8.46 -1.01 -10.54
C GLU A 103 -7.97 -2.45 -10.74
N PHE A 104 -8.63 -3.40 -10.09
CA PHE A 104 -8.46 -4.82 -10.38
C PHE A 104 -9.45 -5.25 -11.46
N LYS A 105 -8.97 -6.08 -12.38
CA LYS A 105 -9.80 -6.82 -13.34
C LYS A 105 -10.07 -8.20 -12.78
N VAL A 106 -11.33 -8.62 -12.84
CA VAL A 106 -11.71 -9.98 -12.46
C VAL A 106 -12.29 -10.65 -13.68
N SER A 107 -11.75 -11.79 -14.08
CA SER A 107 -12.26 -12.58 -15.19
C SER A 107 -12.67 -13.96 -14.72
N ILE A 108 -13.78 -14.45 -15.27
CA ILE A 108 -14.25 -15.82 -15.10
C ILE A 108 -13.96 -16.54 -16.42
N THR A 109 -13.18 -17.62 -16.37
CA THR A 109 -12.85 -18.44 -17.55
C THR A 109 -14.05 -19.25 -18.02
N LYS A 110 -13.89 -20.11 -19.03
CA LYS A 110 -14.89 -21.12 -19.44
C LYS A 110 -14.76 -22.48 -18.74
N GLU A 111 -13.90 -22.60 -17.73
CA GLU A 111 -13.79 -23.81 -16.89
C GLU A 111 -14.26 -23.67 -15.43
N GLY A 112 -14.44 -22.45 -14.94
CA GLY A 112 -15.04 -22.10 -13.66
C GLY A 112 -14.12 -21.17 -12.88
N ASP A 113 -12.94 -20.92 -13.46
CA ASP A 113 -11.82 -20.37 -12.75
C ASP A 113 -11.90 -18.85 -12.71
N ILE A 114 -11.62 -18.33 -11.52
CA ILE A 114 -11.61 -16.90 -11.26
C ILE A 114 -10.17 -16.41 -11.30
N LYS A 115 -9.90 -15.51 -12.22
CA LYS A 115 -8.63 -14.78 -12.31
C LYS A 115 -8.82 -13.34 -11.85
N VAL A 116 -7.84 -12.83 -11.11
CA VAL A 116 -7.81 -11.45 -10.63
C VAL A 116 -6.48 -10.86 -11.06
N GLU A 117 -6.53 -9.79 -11.86
CA GLU A 117 -5.37 -9.10 -12.41
C GLU A 117 -5.33 -7.64 -11.95
N PRO A 118 -4.18 -7.13 -11.49
CA PRO A 118 -2.95 -7.87 -11.20
C PRO A 118 -3.12 -8.86 -10.03
N GLY A 119 -2.46 -10.01 -10.12
CA GLY A 119 -2.52 -11.08 -9.12
C GLY A 119 -1.85 -10.73 -7.80
N GLU A 120 -1.61 -11.75 -6.95
CA GLU A 120 -0.84 -11.54 -5.72
C GLU A 120 0.57 -11.02 -6.05
N VAL A 121 1.09 -10.14 -5.21
CA VAL A 121 2.41 -9.52 -5.34
C VAL A 121 3.33 -9.91 -4.18
N GLY A 122 4.64 -9.86 -4.42
CA GLY A 122 5.69 -10.10 -3.45
C GLY A 122 6.75 -9.00 -3.50
N ILE A 123 7.72 -9.06 -2.58
CA ILE A 123 8.87 -8.16 -2.60
C ILE A 123 10.08 -8.93 -3.13
N LYS A 124 10.67 -8.46 -4.23
CA LYS A 124 11.91 -9.00 -4.81
C LYS A 124 12.82 -7.82 -5.14
N ASP A 125 14.08 -7.88 -4.71
CA ASP A 125 15.08 -6.82 -4.88
C ASP A 125 14.68 -5.44 -4.32
N GLY A 126 13.78 -5.41 -3.33
CA GLY A 126 13.26 -4.18 -2.74
C GLY A 126 12.07 -3.55 -3.48
N GLU A 127 11.66 -4.14 -4.60
CA GLU A 127 10.52 -3.70 -5.42
C GLU A 127 9.33 -4.65 -5.28
N ILE A 128 8.12 -4.13 -5.52
CA ILE A 128 6.88 -4.92 -5.51
C ILE A 128 6.69 -5.52 -6.91
N LYS A 129 6.64 -6.85 -7.00
CA LYS A 129 6.48 -7.60 -8.26
C LYS A 129 5.35 -8.62 -8.16
N VAL A 130 4.70 -8.96 -9.28
CA VAL A 130 3.63 -9.97 -9.32
C VAL A 130 4.23 -11.36 -9.08
N VAL A 131 3.58 -12.16 -8.24
CA VAL A 131 4.06 -13.49 -7.82
C VAL A 131 4.10 -14.49 -8.99
N GLU A 132 3.44 -14.21 -10.11
CA GLU A 132 3.60 -15.01 -11.34
C GLU A 132 5.04 -15.00 -11.89
N GLU A 133 5.92 -14.07 -11.49
CA GLU A 133 7.38 -14.13 -11.72
C GLU A 133 8.14 -15.00 -10.69
N VAL A 134 7.45 -15.75 -9.83
CA VAL A 134 8.03 -16.55 -8.72
C VAL A 134 7.80 -18.05 -8.91
N LYS A 135 7.66 -18.52 -10.15
CA LYS A 135 7.91 -19.92 -10.48
C LYS A 135 9.28 -20.05 -11.16
N GLU A 136 10.10 -20.90 -10.55
CA GLU A 136 11.43 -21.39 -10.96
C GLU A 136 12.63 -20.49 -10.65
N ASP A 137 13.33 -20.85 -9.57
CA ASP A 137 14.71 -21.36 -9.64
C ASP A 137 14.87 -22.54 -8.67
#